data_AF-A0A914ZB91-F1
#
_entry.id   AF-A0A914ZB91-F1
#
_cell.length_a   1.000
_cell.length_b   1.000
_cell.length_c   1.000
_cell.angle_alpha   90.00
_cell.angle_beta   90.00
_cell.angle_gamma   90.00
#
_symmetry.space_group_name_H-M   'P 1'
#
loop_
_entity.id
_entity.type
_entity.pdbx_description
1 polymer ?
#
loop_
_entity_poly.entity_id
_entity_poly.type
_entity_poly.pdbx_seq_one_letter_code
_entity_poly.pdbx_strand_id
1 'polypeptide(L)'
;MQGFTKTASVFEEELRSEVGLQDSVEKLVFQIFQYIEDYCPEKLLELWRFLNERMFATLSESQLKVASDLENTTYKLYLINCIKNNNIPKAHEFFSRIADLTRNNPDWNDWFCLPYIKNPGKEKRLKNIFCLIGRHV
;
A
#
# COMPACT_ATOMS: atom_id res chain seq x y z
N MET A 1 37.48 -14.90 -34.32
CA MET A 1 36.23 -15.38 -33.70
C MET A 1 36.13 -14.78 -32.30
N GLN A 2 35.46 -13.63 -32.13
CA GLN A 2 35.29 -13.06 -30.79
C GLN A 2 34.00 -12.23 -30.76
N GLY A 3 32.88 -12.95 -30.68
CA GLY A 3 31.52 -12.38 -30.73
C GLY A 3 30.65 -12.80 -29.54
N PHE A 4 31.25 -13.17 -28.40
CA PHE A 4 30.53 -13.68 -27.22
C PHE A 4 30.70 -12.82 -25.95
N THR A 5 31.56 -11.81 -25.96
CA THR A 5 31.87 -11.03 -24.75
C THR A 5 30.95 -9.82 -24.52
N LYS A 6 30.15 -9.42 -25.51
CA LYS A 6 29.24 -8.27 -25.38
C LYS A 6 27.91 -8.64 -24.71
N THR A 7 27.43 -9.87 -24.89
CA THR A 7 26.17 -10.36 -24.31
C THR A 7 26.30 -10.71 -22.83
N ALA A 8 27.47 -11.16 -22.37
CA ALA A 8 27.71 -11.51 -20.97
C ALA A 8 27.66 -10.28 -20.04
N SER A 9 28.28 -9.16 -20.45
CA SER A 9 28.29 -7.93 -19.64
C SER A 9 26.92 -7.25 -19.57
N VAL A 10 26.13 -7.32 -20.65
CA VAL A 10 24.74 -6.80 -20.64
C VAL A 10 23.86 -7.66 -19.74
N PHE A 11 24.03 -8.99 -19.77
CA PHE A 11 23.25 -9.89 -18.91
C PHE A 11 23.60 -9.75 -17.42
N GLU A 12 24.88 -9.52 -17.08
CA GLU A 12 25.29 -9.22 -15.69
C GLU A 12 24.76 -7.86 -15.21
N GLU A 13 24.68 -6.86 -16.09
CA GLU A 13 24.14 -5.54 -15.77
C GLU A 13 22.60 -5.58 -15.65
N GLU A 14 21.92 -6.38 -16.47
CA GLU A 14 20.49 -6.69 -16.31
C GLU A 14 20.24 -7.42 -14.99
N LEU A 15 21.00 -8.47 -14.66
CA LEU A 15 20.86 -9.18 -13.38
C LEU A 15 21.12 -8.28 -12.17
N ARG A 16 22.15 -7.42 -12.24
CA ARG A 16 22.45 -6.46 -11.15
C ARG A 16 21.36 -5.41 -11.03
N SER A 17 20.77 -4.99 -12.15
CA SER A 17 19.65 -4.04 -12.17
C SER A 17 18.38 -4.67 -11.60
N GLU A 18 18.08 -5.92 -11.96
CA GLU A 18 16.93 -6.67 -11.41
C GLU A 18 17.07 -6.91 -9.90
N VAL A 19 18.26 -7.31 -9.42
CA VAL A 19 18.53 -7.47 -7.98
C VAL A 19 18.44 -6.13 -7.24
N GLY A 20 18.96 -5.05 -7.83
CA GLY A 20 18.87 -3.70 -7.25
C GLY A 20 17.44 -3.16 -7.18
N LEU A 21 16.61 -3.50 -8.18
CA LEU A 21 15.17 -3.20 -8.18
C LEU A 21 14.45 -3.99 -7.09
N GLN A 22 14.76 -5.29 -6.93
CA GLN A 22 14.13 -6.12 -5.91
C GLN A 22 14.46 -5.64 -4.49
N ASP A 23 15.74 -5.32 -4.21
CA ASP A 23 16.17 -4.72 -2.94
C ASP A 23 15.49 -3.36 -2.68
N SER A 24 15.26 -2.58 -3.73
CA SER A 24 14.53 -1.30 -3.64
C SER A 24 13.04 -1.49 -3.33
N VAL A 25 12.40 -2.52 -3.89
CA VAL A 25 11.00 -2.88 -3.58
C VAL A 25 10.87 -3.35 -2.14
N GLU A 26 11.77 -4.21 -1.66
CA GLU A 26 11.77 -4.66 -0.26
C GLU A 26 11.91 -3.50 0.72
N LYS A 27 12.83 -2.56 0.44
CA LYS A 27 12.99 -1.33 1.24
C LYS A 27 11.74 -0.46 1.22
N LEU A 28 11.08 -0.34 0.07
CA LEU A 28 9.86 0.44 -0.06
C LEU A 28 8.71 -0.19 0.74
N VAL A 29 8.54 -1.51 0.64
CA VAL A 29 7.56 -2.26 1.43
C VAL A 29 7.85 -2.09 2.92
N PHE A 30 9.11 -2.21 3.34
CA PHE A 30 9.51 -1.97 4.72
C PHE A 30 9.16 -0.54 5.18
N GLN A 31 9.43 0.48 4.35
CA GLN A 31 9.06 1.86 4.66
C GLN A 31 7.54 2.05 4.78
N ILE A 32 6.74 1.41 3.93
CA ILE A 32 5.28 1.41 4.04
C ILE A 32 4.85 0.86 5.40
N PHE A 33 5.37 -0.30 5.79
CA PHE A 33 5.05 -0.90 7.10
C PHE A 33 5.48 -0.01 8.26
N GLN A 34 6.67 0.58 8.21
CA GLN A 34 7.12 1.53 9.23
C GLN A 34 6.19 2.74 9.35
N TYR A 35 5.74 3.34 8.24
CA TYR A 35 4.76 4.45 8.30
C TYR A 35 3.41 4.05 8.87
N ILE A 36 3.01 2.78 8.70
CA ILE A 36 1.82 2.22 9.32
C ILE A 36 1.99 2.03 10.83
N GLU A 37 3.16 1.56 11.26
CA GLU A 37 3.50 1.39 12.68
C GLU A 37 3.67 2.74 13.40
N ASP A 38 4.24 3.74 12.73
CA ASP A 38 4.43 5.10 13.24
C ASP A 38 3.14 5.93 13.28
N TYR A 39 2.03 5.43 12.73
CA TYR A 39 0.76 6.17 12.59
C TYR A 39 0.94 7.52 11.87
N CYS A 40 1.76 7.54 10.82
CA CYS A 40 2.05 8.72 10.01
C CYS A 40 1.29 8.68 8.68
N PRO A 41 0.03 9.17 8.63
CA PRO A 41 -0.78 9.12 7.41
C PRO A 41 -0.21 9.99 6.29
N GLU A 42 0.45 11.09 6.65
CA GLU A 42 1.03 12.05 5.71
C GLU A 42 2.15 11.44 4.87
N LYS A 43 3.12 10.79 5.52
CA LYS A 43 4.24 10.13 4.85
C LYS A 43 3.76 9.01 3.94
N LEU A 44 2.75 8.27 4.39
CA LEU A 44 2.15 7.20 3.59
C LEU A 44 1.51 7.76 2.31
N LEU A 45 0.68 8.80 2.42
CA LEU A 45 0.03 9.42 1.25
C LEU A 45 1.03 10.08 0.30
N GLU A 46 2.07 10.74 0.84
CA GLU A 46 3.13 11.34 0.02
C GLU A 46 3.93 10.29 -0.74
N LEU A 47 4.26 9.17 -0.09
CA LEU A 47 4.92 8.03 -0.73
C LEU A 47 4.06 7.46 -1.87
N TRP A 48 2.75 7.25 -1.64
CA TRP A 48 1.84 6.77 -2.68
C TRP A 48 1.69 7.77 -3.83
N ARG A 49 1.65 9.08 -3.56
CA ARG A 49 1.63 10.10 -4.61
C ARG A 49 2.92 10.04 -5.44
N PHE A 50 4.07 9.93 -4.79
CA PHE A 50 5.36 9.80 -5.46
C PHE A 50 5.44 8.55 -6.34
N LEU A 51 4.93 7.41 -5.85
CA LEU A 51 4.84 6.17 -6.63
C LEU A 51 3.91 6.33 -7.84
N ASN A 52 2.74 6.93 -7.63
CA ASN A 52 1.79 7.25 -8.70
C ASN A 52 2.42 8.14 -9.78
N GLU A 53 3.11 9.21 -9.39
CA GLU A 53 3.71 10.18 -10.31
C GLU A 53 4.96 9.67 -11.04
N ARG A 54 5.82 8.88 -10.37
CA ARG A 54 7.10 8.45 -10.94
C ARG A 54 7.13 7.05 -11.51
N MET A 55 6.41 6.11 -10.88
CA MET A 55 6.47 4.69 -11.25
C MET A 55 5.25 4.29 -12.06
N PHE A 56 4.07 4.72 -11.64
CA PHE A 56 2.81 4.26 -12.23
C PHE A 56 2.44 5.04 -13.51
N ALA A 57 2.96 6.25 -13.70
CA ALA A 57 2.77 7.03 -14.93
C ALA A 57 3.24 6.30 -16.21
N THR A 58 4.17 5.35 -16.11
CA THR A 58 4.70 4.57 -17.24
C THR A 58 4.09 3.17 -17.38
N LEU A 59 3.15 2.79 -16.50
CA LEU A 59 2.61 1.44 -16.45
C LEU A 59 1.43 1.21 -17.41
N SER A 60 1.30 -0.02 -17.88
CA SER A 60 0.14 -0.48 -18.64
C SER A 60 -1.13 -0.49 -17.79
N GLU A 61 -2.30 -0.38 -18.41
CA GLU A 61 -3.61 -0.36 -17.74
C GLU A 61 -3.82 -1.54 -16.75
N SER A 62 -3.32 -2.72 -17.09
CA SER A 62 -3.35 -3.89 -16.20
C SER A 62 -2.51 -3.73 -14.93
N GLN A 63 -1.35 -3.10 -15.04
CA GLN A 63 -0.45 -2.87 -13.91
C GLN A 63 -0.91 -1.68 -13.06
N LEU A 64 -1.50 -0.65 -13.68
CA LEU A 64 -2.18 0.45 -12.98
C LEU A 64 -3.29 -0.07 -12.07
N LYS A 65 -4.06 -1.06 -12.53
CA LYS A 65 -5.09 -1.69 -11.70
C LYS A 65 -4.49 -2.37 -10.47
N VAL A 66 -3.42 -3.14 -10.63
CA VAL A 66 -2.72 -3.80 -9.51
C VAL A 66 -2.13 -2.78 -8.53
N ALA A 67 -1.54 -1.70 -9.04
CA ALA A 67 -1.01 -0.61 -8.23
C ALA A 67 -2.12 0.08 -7.40
N SER A 68 -3.28 0.34 -8.01
CA SER A 68 -4.44 0.90 -7.32
C SER A 68 -5.01 -0.06 -6.26
N ASP A 69 -5.08 -1.35 -6.55
CA ASP A 69 -5.50 -2.37 -5.58
C ASP A 69 -4.53 -2.45 -4.38
N LEU A 70 -3.22 -2.32 -4.64
CA LEU A 70 -2.20 -2.29 -3.61
C LEU A 70 -2.31 -1.03 -2.73
N GLU A 71 -2.44 0.15 -3.34
CA GLU A 71 -2.67 1.41 -2.65
C GLU A 71 -3.89 1.33 -1.72
N ASN A 72 -5.03 0.85 -2.24
CA ASN A 72 -6.24 0.64 -1.46
C ASN A 72 -6.01 -0.35 -0.30
N THR A 73 -5.27 -1.43 -0.53
CA THR A 73 -4.96 -2.43 0.50
C THR A 73 -4.09 -1.84 1.61
N THR A 74 -3.10 -1.04 1.25
CA THR A 74 -2.22 -0.36 2.21
C THR A 74 -2.98 0.62 3.09
N TYR A 75 -3.87 1.42 2.51
CA TYR A 75 -4.73 2.32 3.28
C TYR A 75 -5.68 1.58 4.23
N LYS A 76 -6.25 0.46 3.76
CA LYS A 76 -7.07 -0.43 4.61
C LYS A 76 -6.26 -1.03 5.75
N LEU A 77 -5.02 -1.44 5.51
CA LEU A 77 -4.12 -1.99 6.54
C LEU A 77 -3.77 -0.94 7.59
N TYR A 78 -3.49 0.30 7.17
CA TYR A 78 -3.28 1.43 8.08
C TYR A 78 -4.48 1.66 9.02
N LEU A 79 -5.69 1.66 8.47
CA LEU A 79 -6.91 1.83 9.24
C LEU A 79 -7.14 0.70 10.25
N ILE A 80 -6.94 -0.55 9.82
CA ILE A 80 -7.00 -1.71 10.72
C ILE A 80 -5.98 -1.55 11.85
N ASN A 81 -4.76 -1.12 11.55
CA ASN A 81 -3.72 -0.93 12.55
C ASN A 81 -4.13 0.14 13.59
N CYS A 82 -4.66 1.28 13.13
CA CYS A 82 -5.19 2.33 14.01
C CYS A 82 -6.29 1.79 14.93
N ILE A 83 -7.26 1.05 14.37
CA ILE A 83 -8.41 0.55 15.11
C ILE A 83 -8.02 -0.55 16.11
N LYS A 84 -7.14 -1.48 15.70
CA LYS A 84 -6.62 -2.55 16.59
C LYS A 84 -5.92 -1.97 17.81
N ASN A 85 -5.19 -0.87 17.64
CA ASN A 85 -4.45 -0.20 18.71
C ASN A 85 -5.27 0.91 19.40
N ASN A 86 -6.59 0.98 19.15
CA ASN A 86 -7.51 1.97 19.73
C ASN A 86 -7.11 3.44 19.46
N ASN A 87 -6.36 3.67 18.38
CA ASN A 87 -5.92 4.99 17.92
C ASN A 87 -6.92 5.60 16.91
N ILE A 88 -8.17 5.72 17.35
CA ILE A 88 -9.28 6.26 16.56
C ILE A 88 -9.03 7.71 16.07
N PRO A 89 -8.37 8.61 16.83
CA PRO A 89 -8.04 9.96 16.35
C PRO A 89 -7.20 9.95 15.07
N LYS A 90 -6.20 9.07 14.97
CA LYS A 90 -5.37 8.92 13.77
C LYS A 90 -6.11 8.30 12.60
N ALA A 91 -7.07 7.41 12.86
CA ALA A 91 -7.96 6.91 11.83
C ALA A 91 -8.83 8.05 11.25
N HIS A 92 -9.39 8.92 12.08
CA HIS A 92 -10.16 10.09 11.62
C HIS A 92 -9.31 11.09 10.83
N GLU A 93 -8.08 11.37 11.29
CA GLU A 93 -7.14 12.22 10.57
C GLU A 93 -6.88 11.65 9.17
N PHE A 94 -6.61 10.35 9.08
CA PHE A 94 -6.39 9.68 7.80
C PHE A 94 -7.63 9.74 6.90
N PHE A 95 -8.81 9.41 7.43
CA PHE A 95 -10.07 9.49 6.68
C PHE A 95 -10.33 10.88 6.10
N SER A 96 -10.03 11.94 6.85
CA SER A 96 -10.22 13.31 6.38
C SER A 96 -9.34 13.62 5.16
N ARG A 97 -8.14 13.02 5.08
CA ARG A 97 -7.21 13.20 3.95
C ARG A 97 -7.58 12.34 2.74
N ILE A 98 -8.08 11.12 2.96
CA ILE A 98 -8.48 10.22 1.86
C ILE A 98 -9.91 10.45 1.37
N ALA A 99 -10.72 11.23 2.10
CA ALA A 99 -12.13 11.45 1.76
C ALA A 99 -12.33 12.01 0.35
N ASP A 100 -11.47 12.94 -0.09
CA ASP A 100 -11.55 13.50 -1.44
C ASP A 100 -11.13 12.49 -2.52
N LEU A 101 -10.16 11.62 -2.20
CA LEU A 101 -9.68 10.55 -3.10
C LEU A 101 -10.69 9.41 -3.23
N THR A 102 -11.48 9.14 -2.20
CA THR A 102 -12.34 7.95 -2.09
C THR A 102 -13.83 8.26 -2.20
N ARG A 103 -14.23 9.53 -2.37
CA ARG A 103 -15.63 10.00 -2.45
C ARG A 103 -16.49 9.26 -3.48
N ASN A 104 -15.90 8.83 -4.60
CA ASN A 104 -16.61 8.14 -5.68
C ASN A 104 -16.42 6.62 -5.67
N ASN A 105 -15.81 6.06 -4.63
CA ASN A 105 -15.53 4.63 -4.56
C ASN A 105 -16.48 3.93 -3.56
N PRO A 106 -17.45 3.13 -4.04
CA PRO A 106 -18.40 2.44 -3.18
C PRO A 106 -17.74 1.43 -2.25
N ASP A 107 -16.55 0.92 -2.58
CA ASP A 107 -15.79 0.02 -1.71
C ASP A 107 -15.35 0.67 -0.40
N TRP A 108 -15.28 2.00 -0.34
CA TRP A 108 -14.87 2.75 0.84
C TRP A 108 -16.03 3.08 1.78
N ASN A 109 -17.29 3.02 1.32
CA ASN A 109 -18.46 3.33 2.14
C ASN A 109 -18.54 2.47 3.41
N ASP A 110 -18.29 1.17 3.29
CA ASP A 110 -18.29 0.26 4.44
C ASP A 110 -17.10 0.52 5.40
N TRP A 111 -16.01 1.13 4.91
CA TRP A 111 -14.84 1.49 5.72
C TRP A 111 -15.01 2.81 6.47
N PHE A 112 -15.72 3.80 5.92
CA PHE A 112 -16.02 5.06 6.62
C PHE A 112 -16.84 4.88 7.90
N CYS A 113 -17.58 3.77 8.01
CA CYS A 113 -18.31 3.41 9.22
C CYS A 113 -17.39 2.91 10.35
N LEU A 114 -16.16 2.45 10.05
CA LEU A 114 -15.26 1.81 11.01
C LEU A 114 -14.95 2.63 12.28
N PRO A 115 -14.62 3.93 12.22
CA PRO A 115 -14.33 4.73 13.41
C PRO A 115 -15.54 4.87 14.34
N TYR A 116 -16.75 4.74 13.80
CA TYR A 116 -18.00 4.86 14.54
C TYR A 116 -18.49 3.53 15.12
N ILE A 117 -17.87 2.40 14.73
CA ILE A 117 -18.21 1.08 15.23
C ILE A 117 -17.46 0.82 16.54
N LYS A 118 -18.20 0.82 17.66
CA LYS A 118 -17.67 0.62 19.02
C LYS A 118 -16.95 -0.72 19.22
N ASN A 119 -17.20 -1.74 18.37
CA ASN A 119 -16.57 -3.05 18.50
C ASN A 119 -16.41 -3.79 17.16
N PRO A 120 -15.41 -3.42 16.34
CA PRO A 120 -15.28 -3.91 14.96
C PRO A 120 -15.02 -5.42 14.87
N GLY A 121 -14.49 -6.04 15.93
CA GLY A 121 -14.26 -7.50 15.99
C GLY A 121 -15.52 -8.35 16.17
N LYS A 122 -16.66 -7.77 16.57
CA LYS A 122 -17.94 -8.51 16.71
C LYS A 122 -18.81 -8.44 15.46
N GLU A 123 -18.54 -7.50 14.56
CA GLU A 123 -19.29 -7.39 13.31
C GLU A 123 -18.88 -8.48 12.32
N LYS A 124 -19.84 -9.32 11.95
CA LYS A 124 -19.65 -10.41 10.98
C LYS A 124 -19.10 -9.92 9.64
N ARG A 125 -19.44 -8.69 9.26
CA ARG A 125 -19.07 -8.04 8.00
C ARG A 125 -17.59 -7.63 7.97
N LEU A 126 -17.05 -7.20 9.11
CA LEU A 126 -15.66 -6.78 9.27
C LEU A 126 -14.74 -7.94 9.64
N LYS A 127 -15.26 -9.01 10.27
CA LYS A 127 -14.48 -10.20 10.64
C LYS A 127 -13.69 -10.80 9.47
N ASN A 128 -14.30 -10.87 8.28
CA ASN A 128 -13.61 -11.40 7.10
C ASN A 128 -12.45 -10.48 6.68
N ILE A 129 -12.65 -9.17 6.73
CA ILE A 129 -11.64 -8.15 6.39
C ILE A 129 -10.45 -8.21 7.37
N PHE A 130 -10.73 -8.28 8.68
CA PHE A 130 -9.70 -8.40 9.71
C PHE A 130 -8.96 -9.75 9.65
N CYS A 131 -9.64 -10.84 9.23
CA CYS A 131 -9.06 -12.18 9.12
C CYS A 131 -8.26 -12.38 7.82
N LEU A 132 -8.65 -11.75 6.71
CA LEU A 132 -7.93 -11.81 5.43
C LEU A 132 -6.64 -10.99 5.48
N ILE A 133 -6.68 -9.78 6.04
CA ILE A 133 -5.52 -8.88 6.06
C ILE A 133 -4.59 -9.19 7.24
N GLY A 134 -5.13 -9.69 8.36
CA GLY A 134 -4.37 -10.09 9.54
C GLY A 134 -3.60 -11.42 9.42
N ARG A 135 -3.60 -12.10 8.27
CA ARG A 135 -2.77 -13.29 8.03
C ARG A 135 -1.36 -12.97 7.51
N HIS A 136 -1.11 -11.73 7.11
CA HIS A 136 0.18 -11.28 6.56
C HIS A 136 0.95 -10.32 7.47
N VAL A 137 0.54 -10.21 8.74
CA VAL A 137 1.34 -9.61 9.83
C VAL A 137 1.61 -10.69 10.86
#